data_AF-A0A955FG74-F1
#
_entry.id   AF-A0A955FG74-F1
#
_cell.length_a   1.000
_cell.length_b   1.000
_cell.length_c   1.000
_cell.angle_alpha   90.00
_cell.angle_beta   90.00
_cell.angle_gamma   90.00
#
_symmetry.space_group_name_H-M   'P 1'
#
loop_
_entity.id
_entity.type
_entity.pdbx_description
1 polymer ?
#
loop_
_entity_poly.entity_id
_entity_poly.type
_entity_poly.pdbx_seq_one_letter_code
_entity_poly.pdbx_strand_id
1 'polypeptide(L)'
;MTLFALFFSFIFGLLFSFTSIPATQSNTRDTERKSDINQIHAKLEEYYIENGDYPTEEGLALNYDIKLPGLDPEALSDPNGTHIGSGDYSYHPTECTALGCAHYALIARLEDGETYTRHSLN
;
A
#
# COMPACT_ATOMS: atom_id res chain seq x y z
N MET A 1 -30.96 -26.99 24.32
CA MET A 1 -29.91 -25.96 24.16
C MET A 1 -28.86 -26.47 23.17
N THR A 2 -29.22 -26.50 21.89
CA THR A 2 -28.34 -26.89 20.78
C THR A 2 -28.79 -26.09 19.57
N LEU A 3 -28.55 -24.78 19.60
CA LEU A 3 -28.88 -23.87 18.50
C LEU A 3 -27.89 -22.69 18.46
N PHE A 4 -26.60 -22.98 18.51
CA PHE A 4 -25.52 -21.97 18.44
C PHE A 4 -24.32 -22.40 17.58
N ALA A 5 -24.47 -23.43 16.73
CA ALA A 5 -23.35 -24.03 16.00
C ALA A 5 -23.56 -24.11 14.48
N LEU A 6 -24.37 -23.21 13.89
CA LEU A 6 -24.64 -23.21 12.44
C LEU A 6 -24.48 -21.84 11.75
N PHE A 7 -23.77 -20.89 12.35
CA PHE A 7 -23.49 -19.58 11.74
C PHE A 7 -22.01 -19.18 11.69
N PHE A 8 -21.08 -20.14 11.82
CA PHE A 8 -19.64 -19.87 11.64
C PHE A 8 -19.01 -20.72 10.52
N SER A 9 -19.82 -21.05 9.51
CA SER A 9 -19.37 -21.80 8.34
C SER A 9 -19.92 -21.16 7.08
N PHE A 10 -19.52 -19.92 6.84
CA PHE A 10 -19.68 -19.31 5.53
C PHE A 10 -18.45 -18.46 5.22
N ILE A 11 -17.59 -19.03 4.37
CA ILE A 11 -16.62 -18.37 3.51
C ILE A 11 -15.38 -17.76 4.20
N PHE A 12 -14.32 -18.58 4.29
CA PHE A 12 -13.03 -18.17 3.74
C PHE A 12 -12.34 -19.39 3.13
N GLY A 13 -12.99 -19.95 2.09
CA GLY A 13 -12.36 -20.89 1.18
C GLY A 13 -11.49 -20.13 0.20
N LEU A 14 -10.33 -19.67 0.66
CA LEU A 14 -9.25 -19.27 -0.24
C LEU A 14 -8.03 -20.12 0.12
N LEU A 15 -8.08 -21.36 -0.33
CA LEU A 15 -6.90 -22.21 -0.43
C LEU A 15 -6.00 -21.57 -1.49
N PHE A 16 -5.07 -20.70 -1.06
CA PHE A 16 -3.93 -20.34 -1.89
C PHE A 16 -3.08 -21.60 -2.06
N SER A 17 -3.22 -22.25 -3.21
CA SER A 17 -2.20 -23.18 -3.68
C SER A 17 -0.93 -22.38 -3.94
N PHE A 18 -0.03 -22.34 -2.96
CA PHE A 18 1.33 -21.84 -3.16
C PHE A 18 2.11 -22.88 -3.96
N THR A 19 1.93 -22.88 -5.28
CA THR A 19 2.92 -23.46 -6.19
C THR A 19 4.07 -22.46 -6.28
N SER A 20 5.12 -22.65 -5.49
CA SER A 20 6.35 -21.87 -5.56
C SER A 20 7.13 -22.24 -6.82
N ILE A 21 6.83 -21.55 -7.93
CA ILE A 21 7.77 -21.44 -9.05
C ILE A 21 8.98 -20.69 -8.50
N PRO A 22 10.24 -21.15 -8.70
CA PRO A 22 11.40 -20.41 -8.23
C PRO A 22 11.42 -19.03 -8.89
N ALA A 23 11.05 -18.00 -8.12
CA ALA A 23 11.15 -16.62 -8.56
C ALA A 23 12.63 -16.30 -8.76
N THR A 24 12.98 -15.72 -9.91
CA THR A 24 14.26 -15.03 -10.05
C THR A 24 14.29 -13.89 -9.04
N GLN A 25 15.49 -13.45 -8.62
CA GLN A 25 15.61 -12.37 -7.63
C GLN A 25 14.86 -11.10 -8.06
N SER A 26 14.79 -10.83 -9.37
CA SER A 26 14.00 -9.73 -9.93
C SER A 26 12.50 -9.86 -9.67
N ASN A 27 11.96 -11.06 -9.85
CA ASN A 27 10.54 -11.33 -9.59
C ASN A 27 10.20 -11.19 -8.10
N THR A 28 11.14 -11.54 -7.22
CA THR A 28 10.95 -11.34 -5.77
C THR A 28 10.90 -9.86 -5.40
N ARG A 29 11.86 -9.05 -5.89
CA ARG A 29 11.87 -7.60 -5.61
C ARG A 29 10.64 -6.90 -6.19
N ASP A 30 10.22 -7.22 -7.40
CA ASP A 30 8.99 -6.63 -7.96
C ASP A 30 7.72 -7.08 -7.23
N THR A 31 7.73 -8.28 -6.64
CA THR A 31 6.63 -8.74 -5.77
C THR A 31 6.59 -7.91 -4.48
N GLU A 32 7.74 -7.65 -3.87
CA GLU A 32 7.90 -6.77 -2.72
C GLU A 32 7.41 -5.35 -3.04
N ARG A 33 7.90 -4.74 -4.14
CA ARG A 33 7.43 -3.44 -4.64
C ARG A 33 5.92 -3.34 -4.77
N LYS A 34 5.29 -4.35 -5.38
CA LYS A 34 3.84 -4.38 -5.54
C LYS A 34 3.13 -4.57 -4.20
N SER A 35 3.67 -5.40 -3.31
CA SER A 35 3.13 -5.62 -1.97
C SER A 35 3.13 -4.31 -1.17
N ASP A 36 4.26 -3.61 -1.13
CA ASP A 36 4.43 -2.36 -0.40
C ASP A 36 3.50 -1.26 -0.90
N ILE A 37 3.42 -1.06 -2.22
CA ILE A 37 2.48 -0.10 -2.84
C ILE A 37 1.04 -0.43 -2.47
N ASN A 38 0.66 -1.71 -2.42
CA ASN A 38 -0.70 -2.10 -2.02
C ASN A 38 -0.94 -1.86 -0.52
N GLN A 39 0.05 -2.09 0.34
CA GLN A 39 -0.05 -1.81 1.78
C GLN A 39 -0.22 -0.31 2.04
N ILE A 40 0.61 0.54 1.43
CA ILE A 40 0.50 1.99 1.53
C ILE A 40 -0.85 2.45 0.98
N HIS A 41 -1.25 1.97 -0.20
CA HIS A 41 -2.55 2.30 -0.82
C HIS A 41 -3.71 2.01 0.14
N ALA A 42 -3.77 0.80 0.71
CA ALA A 42 -4.83 0.43 1.65
C ALA A 42 -4.89 1.37 2.86
N LYS A 43 -3.73 1.79 3.40
CA LYS A 43 -3.67 2.74 4.51
C LYS A 43 -4.07 4.16 4.11
N LEU A 44 -3.73 4.61 2.91
CA LEU A 44 -4.19 5.89 2.38
C LEU A 44 -5.72 5.92 2.25
N GLU A 45 -6.34 4.84 1.80
CA GLU A 45 -7.81 4.75 1.72
C GLU A 45 -8.46 4.70 3.12
N GLU A 46 -7.85 4.01 4.08
CA GLU A 46 -8.29 4.04 5.49
C GLU A 46 -8.23 5.47 6.05
N TYR A 47 -7.12 6.18 5.82
CA TYR A 47 -6.98 7.58 6.25
C TYR A 47 -8.04 8.50 5.63
N TYR A 48 -8.36 8.33 4.35
CA TYR A 48 -9.40 9.12 3.68
C TYR A 48 -10.78 8.90 4.30
N ILE A 49 -11.12 7.66 4.66
CA ILE A 49 -12.40 7.36 5.32
C ILE A 49 -12.52 8.12 6.66
N GLU A 50 -11.41 8.29 7.38
CA GLU A 50 -11.38 8.95 8.67
C GLU A 50 -11.31 10.48 8.57
N ASN A 51 -10.61 11.02 7.58
CA ASN A 51 -10.24 12.45 7.50
C ASN A 51 -10.95 13.20 6.37
N GLY A 52 -11.40 12.50 5.33
CA GLY A 52 -12.00 13.09 4.13
C GLY A 52 -11.01 13.69 3.13
N ASP A 53 -9.71 13.50 3.37
CA ASP A 53 -8.61 13.89 2.49
C ASP A 53 -7.46 12.87 2.55
N TYR A 54 -6.45 13.02 1.70
CA TYR A 54 -5.21 12.27 1.73
C TYR A 54 -4.08 13.11 2.33
N PRO A 55 -3.05 12.49 2.94
CA PRO A 55 -1.91 13.23 3.46
C PRO A 55 -1.15 13.96 2.35
N THR A 56 -0.51 15.06 2.72
CA THR A 56 0.51 15.70 1.88
C THR A 56 1.70 14.77 1.66
N GLU A 57 2.58 15.13 0.73
CA GLU A 57 3.80 14.37 0.48
C GLU A 57 4.66 14.23 1.74
N GLU A 58 4.83 15.32 2.50
CA GLU A 58 5.48 15.30 3.81
C GLU A 58 4.73 14.42 4.82
N GLY A 59 3.39 14.49 4.82
CA GLY A 59 2.54 13.69 5.68
C GLY A 59 2.73 12.19 5.50
N LEU A 60 2.89 11.73 4.25
CA LEU A 60 3.21 10.33 3.96
C LEU A 60 4.69 10.02 4.21
N ALA A 61 5.63 10.88 3.77
CA ALA A 61 7.04 10.53 3.79
C ALA A 61 7.67 10.64 5.20
N LEU A 62 7.26 11.61 6.01
CA LEU A 62 7.92 11.93 7.28
C LEU A 62 7.03 11.72 8.51
N ASN A 63 5.70 11.76 8.33
CA ASN A 63 4.73 11.68 9.43
C ASN A 63 3.79 10.47 9.30
N TYR A 64 4.20 9.41 8.59
CA TYR A 64 3.39 8.22 8.35
C TYR A 64 2.94 7.51 9.62
N ASP A 65 3.71 7.59 10.70
CA ASP A 65 3.39 6.95 11.98
C ASP A 65 2.15 7.58 12.63
N ILE A 66 1.97 8.88 12.43
CA ILE A 66 0.82 9.65 12.90
C ILE A 66 -0.33 9.57 11.88
N LYS A 67 0.00 9.69 10.59
CA LYS A 67 -1.01 9.76 9.51
C LYS A 67 -1.54 8.39 9.13
N LEU A 68 -0.72 7.36 9.09
CA LEU A 68 -1.06 6.01 8.65
C LEU A 68 -0.73 4.99 9.75
N PRO A 69 -1.45 5.03 10.89
CA PRO A 69 -1.14 4.17 12.02
C PRO A 69 -1.22 2.68 11.64
N GLY A 70 -0.21 1.94 12.07
CA GLY A 70 -0.06 0.51 11.77
C GLY A 70 0.41 0.20 10.36
N LEU A 71 0.83 1.20 9.57
CA LEU A 71 1.65 0.96 8.39
C LEU A 71 3.01 0.39 8.81
N ASP A 72 3.45 -0.67 8.14
CA ASP A 72 4.82 -1.16 8.29
C ASP A 72 5.80 -0.10 7.75
N PRO A 73 6.73 0.42 8.56
CA PRO A 73 7.69 1.40 8.08
C PRO A 73 8.57 0.89 6.93
N GLU A 74 8.81 -0.42 6.85
CA GLU A 74 9.61 -1.00 5.76
C GLU A 74 8.90 -0.84 4.41
N ALA A 75 7.56 -0.79 4.38
CA ALA A 75 6.82 -0.58 3.14
C ALA A 75 7.09 0.78 2.48
N LEU A 76 7.62 1.77 3.23
CA LEU A 76 8.02 3.07 2.67
C LEU A 76 9.41 3.07 2.05
N SER A 77 10.15 1.96 2.15
CA SER A 77 11.46 1.79 1.54
C SER A 77 11.39 0.78 0.40
N ASP A 78 12.02 1.09 -0.73
CA ASP A 78 12.16 0.12 -1.81
C ASP A 78 13.08 -1.06 -1.42
N PRO A 79 13.16 -2.14 -2.22
CA PRO A 79 14.00 -3.29 -1.89
C PRO A 79 15.51 -2.99 -1.81
N ASN A 80 15.94 -1.79 -2.20
CA ASN A 80 17.32 -1.32 -2.02
C ASN A 80 17.50 -0.50 -0.73
N GLY A 81 16.45 -0.37 0.08
CA GLY A 81 16.41 0.41 1.31
C GLY A 81 16.27 1.92 1.08
N THR A 82 15.80 2.34 -0.11
CA THR A 82 15.64 3.77 -0.41
C THR A 82 14.22 4.22 -0.09
N HIS A 83 14.10 5.25 0.74
CA HIS A 83 12.82 5.80 1.16
C HIS A 83 12.01 6.39 -0.01
N ILE A 84 10.68 6.33 0.10
CA ILE A 84 9.72 6.87 -0.85
C ILE A 84 10.03 8.34 -1.19
N GLY A 85 9.90 8.69 -2.47
CA GLY A 85 10.25 10.00 -3.01
C GLY A 85 11.70 10.13 -3.47
N SER A 86 12.60 9.24 -3.02
CA SER A 86 14.01 9.21 -3.45
C SER A 86 14.41 7.92 -4.17
N GLY A 87 13.61 6.86 -4.06
CA GLY A 87 13.87 5.54 -4.62
C GLY A 87 12.97 5.16 -5.80
N ASP A 88 12.65 3.87 -5.88
CA ASP A 88 11.70 3.33 -6.86
C ASP A 88 10.24 3.66 -6.52
N TYR A 89 9.95 4.10 -5.28
CA TYR A 89 8.61 4.49 -4.85
C TYR A 89 8.42 6.00 -4.94
N SER A 90 7.27 6.44 -5.46
CA SER A 90 6.88 7.85 -5.46
C SER A 90 5.40 8.03 -5.13
N TYR A 91 5.10 9.12 -4.43
CA TYR A 91 3.75 9.54 -4.08
C TYR A 91 3.51 10.95 -4.59
N HIS A 92 2.48 11.10 -5.41
CA HIS A 92 2.13 12.36 -6.07
C HIS A 92 0.71 12.75 -5.69
N PRO A 93 0.53 13.43 -4.54
CA PRO A 93 -0.76 13.97 -4.19
C PRO A 93 -1.08 15.20 -5.05
N THR A 94 -2.37 15.43 -5.29
CA THR A 94 -2.88 16.49 -6.14
C THR A 94 -4.06 17.19 -5.48
N GLU A 95 -4.33 18.42 -5.92
CA GLU A 95 -5.36 19.29 -5.33
C GLU A 95 -5.14 19.51 -3.82
N CYS A 96 -3.88 19.77 -3.45
CA CYS A 96 -3.48 19.94 -2.08
C CYS A 96 -3.84 21.33 -1.52
N THR A 97 -4.22 21.32 -0.24
CA THR A 97 -4.32 22.48 0.63
C THR A 97 -3.28 22.37 1.75
N ALA A 98 -3.30 23.30 2.70
CA ALA A 98 -2.47 23.21 3.90
C ALA A 98 -2.86 22.05 4.83
N LEU A 99 -4.05 21.45 4.66
CA LEU A 99 -4.59 20.42 5.56
C LEU A 99 -4.42 19.00 5.00
N GLY A 100 -4.48 18.86 3.68
CA GLY A 100 -4.48 17.58 2.97
C GLY A 100 -4.75 17.76 1.49
N CYS A 101 -4.86 16.65 0.76
CA CYS A 101 -4.98 16.60 -0.70
C CYS A 101 -6.19 15.77 -1.13
N ALA A 102 -6.82 16.12 -2.26
CA ALA A 102 -8.03 15.43 -2.69
C ALA A 102 -7.77 14.08 -3.39
N HIS A 103 -6.66 13.97 -4.13
CA HIS A 103 -6.33 12.78 -4.92
C HIS A 103 -4.84 12.47 -4.86
N TYR A 104 -4.46 11.26 -5.25
CA TYR A 104 -3.04 10.92 -5.42
C TYR A 104 -2.79 9.88 -6.51
N ALA A 105 -1.53 9.80 -6.95
CA ALA A 105 -0.96 8.65 -7.62
C ALA A 105 0.23 8.11 -6.81
N LEU A 106 0.21 6.82 -6.50
CA LEU A 106 1.26 6.09 -5.80
C LEU A 106 1.89 5.10 -6.77
N ILE A 107 3.21 5.17 -6.95
CA ILE A 107 3.92 4.52 -8.04
C ILE A 107 5.10 3.74 -7.48
N ALA A 108 5.32 2.52 -7.97
CA ALA A 108 6.62 1.85 -7.92
C ALA A 108 7.18 1.65 -9.33
N ARG A 109 8.46 1.93 -9.53
CA ARG A 109 9.22 1.52 -10.72
C ARG A 109 9.76 0.11 -10.54
N LEU A 110 9.43 -0.79 -11.46
CA LEU A 110 9.86 -2.19 -11.45
C LEU A 110 11.24 -2.35 -12.10
N GLU A 111 11.83 -3.54 -11.99
CA GLU A 111 13.20 -3.80 -12.50
C GLU A 111 13.32 -3.69 -14.03
N ASP A 112 12.23 -3.95 -14.74
CA ASP A 112 12.15 -3.79 -16.20
C ASP A 112 11.89 -2.33 -16.63
N GLY A 113 11.71 -1.42 -15.67
CA GLY A 113 11.42 -0.01 -15.89
C GLY A 113 9.94 0.31 -16.06
N GLU A 114 9.04 -0.69 -16.05
CA GLU A 114 7.60 -0.45 -16.00
C GLU A 114 7.19 0.16 -14.65
N THR A 115 6.03 0.80 -14.63
CA THR A 115 5.46 1.36 -13.40
C THR A 115 4.25 0.57 -12.94
N TYR A 116 4.21 0.28 -11.64
CA TYR A 116 3.03 -0.21 -10.96
C TYR A 116 2.37 0.95 -10.22
N THR A 117 1.16 1.32 -10.62
CA THR A 117 0.47 2.51 -10.12
C THR A 117 -0.82 2.17 -9.37
N ARG A 118 -1.09 2.94 -8.32
CA ARG A 118 -2.36 3.03 -7.61
C ARG A 118 -2.83 4.48 -7.59
N HIS A 119 -4.14 4.66 -7.72
CA HIS A 119 -4.79 5.96 -7.63
C HIS A 119 -5.75 5.96 -6.44
N SER A 120 -6.01 7.13 -5.89
CA SER A 120 -7.11 7.37 -4.95
C SER A 120 -8.43 6.81 -5.49
N LEU A 121 -9.30 6.29 -4.61
CA LEU A 121 -10.55 5.62 -5.00
C LEU A 121 -11.81 6.49 -4.91
N ASN A 122 -11.66 7.75 -4.51
CA ASN A 122 -12.76 8.70 -4.31
C ASN A 122 -13.36 9.27 -5.61
#